data_AF-A0A7N6B5Q1-F1
#
_entry.id   AF-A0A7N6B5Q1-F1
#
_cell.length_a   1.000
_cell.length_b   1.000
_cell.length_c   1.000
_cell.angle_alpha   90.00
_cell.angle_beta   90.00
_cell.angle_gamma   90.00
#
_symmetry.space_group_name_H-M   'P 1'
#
loop_
_entity.id
_entity.type
_entity.pdbx_description
1 polymer ?
#
loop_
_entity_poly.entity_id
_entity_poly.type
_entity_poly.pdbx_seq_one_letter_code
_entity_poly.pdbx_strand_id
1 'polypeptide(L)'
;MADKGAFDTNVLTLTRFVLEEGRKAQGTGELTNLLSSICTAVKAISTAVRKAGIANLYGIAGSTNVTGDQVKKLDVLSNDLVINMIKSSFTSCVLVSEEDEKAIIVEPDKRGKYIVCFDPLDGSSNIDCLVSIGTIFAIYKKVSNYDADMRSSFIQMSQMIELFLFT
;
A
#
# COMPACT_ATOMS: atom_id res chain seq x y z
N MET A 1 35.76 8.10 -35.06
CA MET A 1 35.84 8.95 -33.85
C MET A 1 34.77 8.46 -32.91
N ALA A 2 35.15 7.89 -31.77
CA ALA A 2 34.17 7.43 -30.78
C ALA A 2 33.56 8.68 -30.12
N ASP A 3 32.25 8.83 -30.25
CA ASP A 3 31.48 9.84 -29.53
C ASP A 3 31.58 9.54 -28.03
N LYS A 4 32.55 10.16 -27.37
CA LYS A 4 32.65 10.16 -25.92
C LYS A 4 31.68 11.22 -25.40
N GLY A 5 30.39 10.91 -25.44
CA GLY A 5 29.38 11.71 -24.76
C GLY A 5 29.77 11.89 -23.29
N ALA A 6 29.62 13.10 -22.77
CA ALA A 6 29.84 13.41 -21.36
C ALA A 6 29.00 12.45 -20.48
N PHE A 7 29.52 12.09 -19.31
CA PHE A 7 28.79 11.22 -18.37
C PHE A 7 27.41 11.80 -18.05
N ASP A 8 26.35 11.04 -18.37
CA ASP A 8 25.00 11.43 -18.01
C ASP A 8 24.75 11.14 -16.53
N THR A 9 24.74 12.19 -15.72
CA THR A 9 24.47 12.13 -14.28
C THR A 9 22.98 12.32 -13.95
N ASN A 10 22.10 12.38 -14.95
CA ASN A 10 20.68 12.66 -14.79
C ASN A 10 19.90 11.41 -14.35
N VAL A 11 19.92 11.09 -13.06
CA VAL A 11 19.18 9.94 -12.51
C VAL A 11 17.68 10.26 -12.39
N LEU A 12 16.83 9.40 -12.95
CA LEU A 12 15.38 9.45 -12.80
C LEU A 12 14.94 8.60 -11.60
N THR A 13 14.61 9.24 -10.49
CA THR A 13 14.01 8.56 -9.32
C THR A 13 12.51 8.44 -9.49
N LEU A 14 11.88 7.48 -8.79
CA LEU A 14 10.43 7.35 -8.78
C LEU A 14 9.74 8.64 -8.32
N THR A 15 10.25 9.30 -7.28
CA THR A 15 9.72 10.59 -6.81
C THR A 15 9.75 11.65 -7.92
N ARG A 16 10.85 11.75 -8.65
CA ARG A 16 10.97 12.68 -9.78
C ARG A 16 9.99 12.35 -10.89
N PHE A 17 9.90 11.08 -11.28
CA PHE A 17 8.96 10.62 -12.30
C PHE A 17 7.51 10.96 -11.92
N VAL A 18 7.08 10.62 -10.70
CA VAL A 18 5.71 10.88 -10.22
C VAL A 18 5.42 12.38 -10.15
N LEU A 19 6.39 13.21 -9.75
CA LEU A 19 6.24 14.67 -9.77
C LEU A 19 6.11 15.22 -11.20
N GLU A 20 6.91 14.74 -12.15
CA GLU A 20 6.86 15.16 -13.55
C GLU A 20 5.53 14.76 -14.21
N GLU A 21 5.09 13.51 -14.01
CA GLU A 21 3.80 13.04 -14.53
C GLU A 21 2.61 13.76 -13.89
N GLY A 22 2.66 14.02 -12.58
CA GLY A 22 1.64 14.80 -11.88
C GLY A 22 1.51 16.23 -12.43
N ARG A 23 2.64 16.86 -12.79
CA ARG A 23 2.65 18.18 -13.44
C ARG A 23 2.05 18.15 -14.85
N LYS A 24 2.40 17.14 -15.66
CA LYS A 24 1.83 16.97 -17.02
C LYS A 24 0.32 16.77 -16.97
N ALA A 25 -0.17 16.01 -15.99
CA ALA A 25 -1.59 15.77 -15.78
C ALA A 25 -2.36 16.97 -15.17
N GLN A 26 -1.67 18.08 -14.84
CA GLN A 26 -2.25 19.24 -14.15
C GLN A 26 -3.02 18.87 -12.87
N GLY A 27 -2.54 17.84 -12.17
CA GLY A 27 -3.19 17.33 -10.96
C GLY A 27 -2.98 18.24 -9.74
N THR A 28 -3.83 18.09 -8.73
CA THR A 28 -3.72 18.84 -7.45
C THR A 28 -2.51 18.45 -6.60
N GLY A 29 -1.76 17.41 -7.00
CA GLY A 29 -0.65 16.84 -6.22
C GLY A 29 -1.09 15.75 -5.23
N GLU A 30 -2.38 15.56 -4.98
CA GLU A 30 -2.86 14.53 -4.04
C GLU A 30 -2.44 13.11 -4.44
N LEU A 31 -2.52 12.73 -5.72
CA LEU A 31 -2.05 11.41 -6.15
C LEU A 31 -0.54 11.25 -5.97
N THR A 32 0.22 12.33 -6.18
CA THR A 32 1.67 12.34 -5.95
C THR A 32 2.01 12.13 -4.48
N ASN A 33 1.26 12.77 -3.58
CA ASN A 33 1.40 12.56 -2.14
C ASN A 33 1.03 11.12 -1.74
N LEU A 34 -0.07 10.58 -2.28
CA LEU A 34 -0.48 9.19 -2.06
C LEU A 34 0.61 8.19 -2.48
N LEU A 35 1.13 8.33 -3.71
CA LEU A 35 2.19 7.47 -4.21
C LEU A 35 3.48 7.61 -3.39
N SER A 36 3.79 8.81 -2.90
CA SER A 36 4.95 9.04 -2.03
C SER A 36 4.81 8.35 -0.67
N SER A 37 3.60 8.35 -0.10
CA SER A 37 3.28 7.61 1.12
C SER A 37 3.39 6.09 0.91
N ILE A 38 2.85 5.57 -0.20
CA ILE A 38 2.97 4.14 -0.55
C ILE A 38 4.44 3.75 -0.72
N CYS A 39 5.25 4.56 -1.42
CA CYS A 39 6.69 4.31 -1.56
C CYS A 39 7.40 4.25 -0.19
N THR A 40 6.95 5.05 0.77
CA THR A 40 7.52 5.06 2.12
C THR A 40 7.12 3.81 2.90
N ALA A 41 5.85 3.38 2.81
CA ALA A 41 5.41 2.10 3.37
C ALA A 41 6.20 0.92 2.78
N VAL A 42 6.34 0.86 1.45
CA VAL A 42 7.10 -0.19 0.76
C VAL A 42 8.56 -0.25 1.22
N LYS A 43 9.24 0.90 1.37
CA LYS A 43 10.61 0.94 1.91
C LYS A 43 10.69 0.40 3.35
N ALA A 44 9.70 0.72 4.19
CA ALA A 44 9.63 0.26 5.57
C ALA A 44 9.39 -1.26 5.63
N ILE A 45 8.41 -1.78 4.88
CA ILE A 45 8.13 -3.22 4.75
C ILE A 45 9.36 -3.95 4.24
N SER A 46 9.98 -3.45 3.16
CA SER A 46 11.18 -4.03 2.58
C SER A 46 12.36 -4.08 3.57
N THR A 47 12.43 -3.13 4.50
CA THR A 47 13.42 -3.15 5.59
C THR A 47 13.07 -4.18 6.64
N ALA A 48 11.79 -4.28 7.03
CA ALA A 48 11.31 -5.25 8.00
C ALA A 48 11.51 -6.69 7.50
N VAL A 49 11.10 -6.99 6.27
CA VAL A 49 11.26 -8.30 5.61
C VAL A 49 12.73 -8.73 5.59
N ARG A 50 13.66 -7.85 5.16
CA ARG A 50 15.09 -8.18 5.13
C ARG A 50 15.71 -8.41 6.50
N LYS A 51 15.12 -7.86 7.56
CA LYS A 51 15.62 -7.98 8.93
C LYS A 51 14.83 -9.01 9.74
N ALA A 52 13.85 -9.68 9.14
CA ALA A 52 12.88 -10.46 9.89
C ALA A 52 13.49 -11.63 10.66
N GLY A 53 14.57 -12.23 10.14
CA GLY A 53 15.31 -13.28 10.84
C GLY A 53 16.20 -12.85 11.97
N ILE A 54 16.60 -11.57 11.99
CA ILE A 54 17.45 -11.02 13.04
C ILE A 54 16.58 -10.38 14.13
N ALA A 55 15.44 -9.80 13.74
CA ALA A 55 14.53 -9.10 14.63
C ALA A 55 13.47 -10.01 15.30
N ASN A 56 13.62 -11.34 15.20
CA ASN A 56 12.60 -12.32 15.63
C ASN A 56 11.20 -11.98 15.07
N LEU A 57 11.13 -11.47 13.84
CA LEU A 57 9.87 -11.22 13.14
C LEU A 57 9.42 -12.48 12.37
N TYR A 58 10.32 -13.45 12.13
CA TYR A 58 9.96 -14.84 11.82
C TYR A 58 9.41 -15.51 13.08
N GLY A 59 8.14 -15.29 13.39
CA GLY A 59 7.42 -16.03 14.44
C GLY A 59 7.71 -15.63 15.90
N ILE A 60 6.77 -16.05 16.77
CA ILE A 60 6.68 -15.91 18.24
C ILE A 60 6.51 -14.48 18.77
N ALA A 61 5.31 -13.92 18.64
CA ALA A 61 4.85 -12.81 19.50
C ALA A 61 4.30 -13.37 20.81
N GLY A 62 4.75 -14.52 21.31
CA GLY A 62 4.22 -15.15 22.52
C GLY A 62 2.72 -15.51 22.51
N SER A 63 1.97 -15.14 21.47
CA SER A 63 0.54 -15.41 21.31
C SER A 63 0.35 -16.36 20.13
N THR A 64 0.10 -17.63 20.44
CA THR A 64 -0.50 -18.57 19.51
C THR A 64 -1.94 -18.11 19.28
N ASN A 65 -2.35 -17.87 18.04
CA ASN A 65 -3.78 -17.69 17.76
C ASN A 65 -4.52 -19.00 18.08
N VAL A 66 -5.81 -18.88 18.44
CA VAL A 66 -6.68 -19.99 18.87
C VAL A 66 -6.81 -21.14 17.86
N THR A 67 -6.35 -20.96 16.63
CA THR A 67 -6.34 -21.93 15.52
C THR A 67 -5.02 -22.69 15.35
N GLY A 68 -3.96 -22.37 16.10
CA GLY A 68 -2.67 -23.07 16.02
C GLY A 68 -1.71 -22.54 14.94
N ASP A 69 -2.12 -21.54 14.16
CA ASP A 69 -1.25 -20.87 13.19
C ASP A 69 -0.30 -19.88 13.88
N GLN A 70 0.93 -19.78 13.36
CA GLN A 70 1.85 -18.72 13.77
C GLN A 70 1.26 -17.38 13.35
N VAL A 71 1.03 -16.48 14.30
CA VAL A 71 0.67 -15.09 13.99
C VAL A 71 1.79 -14.53 13.11
N LYS A 72 1.46 -14.28 11.84
CA LYS A 72 2.38 -13.73 10.85
C LYS A 72 2.62 -12.25 11.18
N LYS A 73 3.55 -11.99 12.11
CA LYS A 73 3.88 -10.64 12.61
C LYS A 73 4.16 -9.63 11.49
N LEU A 74 4.70 -10.11 10.38
CA LEU A 74 5.01 -9.25 9.23
C LEU A 74 3.76 -8.80 8.49
N ASP A 75 2.73 -9.62 8.44
CA ASP A 75 1.44 -9.25 7.82
C ASP A 75 0.81 -8.11 8.61
N VAL A 76 0.66 -8.29 9.92
CA VAL A 76 0.17 -7.23 10.82
C VAL A 76 1.01 -5.95 10.72
N LEU A 77 2.35 -6.09 10.74
CA LEU A 77 3.25 -4.94 10.63
C LEU A 77 3.09 -4.23 9.28
N SER A 78 3.00 -4.97 8.18
CA SER A 78 2.85 -4.42 6.84
C SER A 78 1.51 -3.72 6.68
N ASN A 79 0.43 -4.31 7.20
CA ASN A 79 -0.90 -3.72 7.20
C ASN A 79 -0.90 -2.38 7.96
N ASP A 80 -0.38 -2.37 9.19
CA ASP A 80 -0.27 -1.16 10.01
C ASP A 80 0.56 -0.08 9.32
N LEU A 81 1.69 -0.43 8.70
CA LEU A 81 2.54 0.51 7.98
C LEU A 81 1.80 1.14 6.79
N VAL A 82 1.11 0.34 5.98
CA VAL A 82 0.36 0.83 4.82
C VAL A 82 -0.79 1.73 5.24
N ILE A 83 -1.61 1.28 6.20
CA ILE A 83 -2.75 2.06 6.72
C ILE A 83 -2.27 3.41 7.27
N ASN A 84 -1.24 3.41 8.12
CA ASN A 84 -0.76 4.64 8.75
C ASN A 84 -0.14 5.61 7.74
N MET A 85 0.65 5.11 6.77
CA MET A 85 1.24 5.95 5.73
C MET A 85 0.19 6.53 4.78
N ILE A 86 -0.83 5.76 4.43
CA ILE A 86 -1.91 6.25 3.55
C ILE A 86 -2.81 7.24 4.31
N LYS A 87 -3.22 6.95 5.55
CA LYS A 87 -4.03 7.89 6.36
C LYS A 87 -3.32 9.23 6.57
N SER A 88 -2.02 9.20 6.85
CA SER A 88 -1.22 10.42 7.03
C SER A 88 -0.91 11.18 5.73
N SER A 89 -1.30 10.64 4.57
CA SER A 89 -1.16 11.33 3.28
C SER A 89 -2.25 12.38 3.03
N PHE A 90 -3.35 12.35 3.80
CA PHE A 90 -4.54 13.21 3.62
C PHE A 90 -5.23 13.06 2.25
N THR A 91 -5.03 11.93 1.56
CA THR A 91 -5.47 11.77 0.16
C THR A 91 -6.53 10.71 -0.05
N SER A 92 -6.74 9.82 0.92
CA SER A 92 -7.67 8.69 0.83
C SER A 92 -8.93 8.87 1.68
N CYS A 93 -10.06 8.27 1.28
CA CYS A 93 -11.29 8.21 2.05
C CYS A 93 -11.68 6.82 2.54
N VAL A 94 -11.31 5.78 1.78
CA VAL A 94 -11.61 4.39 2.13
C VAL A 94 -10.38 3.55 1.82
N LEU A 95 -10.04 2.66 2.74
CA LEU A 95 -8.97 1.68 2.59
C LEU A 95 -9.57 0.28 2.67
N VAL A 96 -9.07 -0.62 1.85
CA VAL A 96 -9.45 -2.03 1.88
C VAL A 96 -8.16 -2.84 1.90
N SER A 97 -8.00 -3.65 2.93
CA SER A 97 -6.85 -4.53 3.11
C SER A 97 -7.30 -5.98 2.95
N GLU A 98 -6.41 -6.84 2.48
CA GLU A 98 -6.56 -8.31 2.60
C GLU A 98 -6.73 -8.72 4.08
N GLU A 99 -6.00 -8.05 4.97
CA GLU A 99 -5.87 -8.41 6.40
C GLU A 99 -7.01 -7.88 7.29
N ASP A 100 -7.96 -7.10 6.73
CA ASP A 100 -9.06 -6.49 7.46
C ASP A 100 -10.42 -6.93 6.92
N GLU A 101 -11.27 -7.54 7.76
CA GLU A 101 -12.63 -7.99 7.37
C GLU A 101 -13.53 -6.86 6.86
N LYS A 102 -13.26 -5.62 7.27
CA LYS A 102 -14.10 -4.44 6.96
C LYS A 102 -13.25 -3.34 6.38
N ALA A 103 -13.80 -2.68 5.37
CA ALA A 103 -13.19 -1.47 4.83
C ALA A 103 -13.00 -0.41 5.93
N ILE A 104 -11.81 0.19 5.94
CA ILE A 104 -11.42 1.22 6.89
C ILE A 104 -11.85 2.57 6.33
N ILE A 105 -12.71 3.26 7.08
CA ILE A 105 -13.17 4.60 6.71
C ILE A 105 -12.23 5.63 7.33
N VAL A 106 -11.62 6.45 6.49
CA VAL A 106 -10.68 7.47 6.95
C VAL A 106 -11.44 8.59 7.65
N GLU A 107 -10.88 9.06 8.76
CA GLU A 107 -11.42 10.10 9.61
C GLU A 107 -11.60 11.42 8.82
N PRO A 108 -12.65 12.22 9.07
CA PRO A 108 -12.96 13.40 8.26
C PRO A 108 -11.81 14.41 8.12
N ASP A 109 -10.97 14.57 9.15
CA ASP A 109 -9.82 15.48 9.19
C ASP A 109 -8.63 15.01 8.33
N LYS A 110 -8.60 13.72 7.95
CA LYS A 110 -7.55 13.10 7.14
C LYS A 110 -8.04 12.63 5.77
N ARG A 111 -9.28 12.96 5.41
CA ARG A 111 -9.97 12.41 4.26
C ARG A 111 -9.58 13.13 2.97
N GLY A 112 -9.21 12.35 1.96
CA GLY A 112 -9.10 12.83 0.57
C GLY A 112 -10.07 12.13 -0.39
N LYS A 113 -9.75 12.11 -1.68
CA LYS A 113 -10.65 11.65 -2.75
C LYS A 113 -10.37 10.24 -3.29
N TYR A 114 -9.33 9.58 -2.80
CA TYR A 114 -8.93 8.27 -3.30
C TYR A 114 -9.43 7.13 -2.42
N ILE A 115 -9.71 6.00 -3.05
CA ILE A 115 -9.93 4.72 -2.40
C ILE A 115 -8.71 3.88 -2.72
N VAL A 116 -8.18 3.18 -1.72
CA VAL A 116 -7.01 2.32 -1.90
C VAL A 116 -7.34 0.90 -1.45
N CYS A 117 -7.24 -0.05 -2.37
CA CYS A 117 -7.26 -1.48 -2.06
C CYS A 117 -5.81 -1.98 -2.06
N PHE A 118 -5.43 -2.84 -1.12
CA PHE A 118 -4.08 -3.38 -1.08
C PHE A 118 -4.02 -4.76 -0.43
N ASP A 119 -3.07 -5.56 -0.91
CA ASP A 119 -2.51 -6.68 -0.18
C ASP A 119 -1.17 -6.20 0.39
N PRO A 120 -1.06 -6.03 1.72
CA PRO A 120 0.13 -5.44 2.32
C PRO A 120 1.35 -6.36 2.22
N LEU A 121 1.15 -7.69 2.15
CA LEU A 121 2.24 -8.67 2.04
C LEU A 121 1.80 -9.97 1.31
N ASP A 122 1.74 -9.90 -0.01
CA ASP A 122 1.45 -11.06 -0.86
C ASP A 122 2.53 -12.12 -0.74
N GLY A 123 2.10 -13.38 -0.65
CA GLY A 123 2.99 -14.53 -0.53
C GLY A 123 3.60 -14.69 0.86
N SER A 124 3.00 -14.12 1.91
CA SER A 124 3.55 -14.15 3.28
C SER A 124 3.78 -15.56 3.86
N SER A 125 3.07 -16.57 3.35
CA SER A 125 3.31 -17.99 3.68
C SER A 125 4.70 -18.49 3.24
N ASN A 126 5.34 -17.84 2.27
CA ASN A 126 6.65 -18.22 1.74
C ASN A 126 7.83 -17.48 2.38
N ILE A 127 7.57 -16.67 3.41
CA ILE A 127 8.59 -15.85 4.09
C ILE A 127 9.72 -16.71 4.64
N ASP A 128 9.39 -17.85 5.27
CA ASP A 128 10.37 -18.75 5.90
C ASP A 128 11.26 -19.47 4.87
N CYS A 129 10.77 -19.59 3.62
CA CYS A 129 11.48 -20.18 2.50
C CYS A 129 12.34 -19.18 1.71
N LEU A 130 12.34 -17.90 2.11
CA LEU A 130 13.06 -16.80 1.44
C LEU A 130 12.70 -16.66 -0.05
N VAL A 131 11.48 -17.02 -0.43
CA VAL A 131 10.96 -16.81 -1.78
C VAL A 131 10.56 -15.34 -1.93
N SER A 132 10.41 -14.88 -3.17
CA SER A 132 9.92 -13.54 -3.45
C SER A 132 8.50 -13.34 -2.91
N ILE A 133 8.30 -12.22 -2.24
CA ILE A 133 7.03 -11.74 -1.69
C ILE A 133 6.85 -10.27 -2.13
N GLY A 134 5.62 -9.75 -2.05
CA GLY A 134 5.29 -8.44 -2.61
C GLY A 134 4.28 -7.65 -1.81
N THR A 135 3.96 -6.46 -2.29
CA THR A 135 2.83 -5.65 -1.83
C THR A 135 2.07 -5.24 -3.08
N ILE A 136 0.77 -5.51 -3.11
CA ILE A 136 -0.10 -5.20 -4.25
C ILE A 136 -1.01 -4.03 -3.83
N PHE A 137 -1.22 -3.06 -4.72
CA PHE A 137 -2.18 -1.98 -4.45
C PHE A 137 -2.92 -1.53 -5.71
N ALA A 138 -4.14 -1.06 -5.52
CA ALA A 138 -4.98 -0.43 -6.53
C ALA A 138 -5.57 0.87 -6.00
N ILE A 139 -5.53 1.93 -6.82
CA ILE A 139 -6.01 3.26 -6.45
C ILE A 139 -7.19 3.63 -7.34
N TYR A 140 -8.32 3.91 -6.71
CA TYR A 140 -9.54 4.38 -7.37
C TYR A 140 -9.86 5.80 -6.94
N LYS A 141 -10.48 6.58 -7.83
CA LYS A 141 -11.01 7.90 -7.49
C LYS A 141 -12.48 7.75 -7.09
N LYS A 142 -12.87 8.32 -5.94
CA LYS A 142 -14.28 8.34 -5.51
C LYS A 142 -15.12 9.05 -6.58
N VAL A 143 -16.15 8.36 -7.07
CA VAL A 143 -17.00 8.82 -8.20
C VAL A 143 -18.16 9.72 -7.73
N SER A 144 -18.50 9.72 -6.44
CA SER A 144 -19.63 10.47 -5.89
C SER A 144 -19.23 11.69 -5.05
N ASN A 145 -19.91 12.82 -5.32
CA ASN A 145 -19.91 14.02 -4.46
C ASN A 145 -20.90 13.92 -3.28
N TYR A 146 -21.62 12.80 -3.17
CA TYR A 146 -22.64 12.60 -2.14
C TYR A 146 -22.14 11.60 -1.11
N ASP A 147 -21.99 12.06 0.14
CA ASP A 147 -21.76 11.21 1.32
C ASP A 147 -22.94 10.25 1.61
N ALA A 148 -24.06 10.40 0.88
CA ALA A 148 -25.31 9.68 1.14
C ALA A 148 -25.40 8.27 0.54
N ASP A 149 -24.53 7.89 -0.42
CA ASP A 149 -24.65 6.58 -1.08
C ASP A 149 -23.35 5.78 -1.05
N MET A 150 -22.83 5.63 0.17
CA MET A 150 -21.69 4.77 0.46
C MET A 150 -21.96 3.33 0.00
N ARG A 151 -23.24 2.88 0.03
CA ARG A 151 -23.67 1.52 -0.33
C ARG A 151 -23.47 1.16 -1.80
N SER A 152 -23.77 2.06 -2.75
CA SER A 152 -23.53 1.79 -4.17
C SER A 152 -22.03 1.77 -4.50
N SER A 153 -21.25 2.66 -3.86
CA SER A 153 -19.79 2.60 -3.91
C SER A 153 -19.26 1.29 -3.31
N PHE A 154 -19.84 0.79 -2.21
CA PHE A 154 -19.47 -0.49 -1.59
C PHE A 154 -19.73 -1.71 -2.47
N ILE A 155 -20.81 -1.74 -3.27
CA ILE A 155 -21.11 -2.88 -4.17
C ILE A 155 -20.11 -2.93 -5.32
N GLN A 156 -19.82 -1.78 -5.93
CA GLN A 156 -18.79 -1.70 -6.96
C GLN A 156 -17.39 -1.97 -6.37
N MET A 157 -17.17 -1.57 -5.10
CA MET A 157 -15.98 -1.92 -4.35
C MET A 157 -15.88 -3.43 -4.14
N SER A 158 -16.94 -4.10 -3.65
CA SER A 158 -16.89 -5.51 -3.29
C SER A 158 -16.56 -6.39 -4.49
N GLN A 159 -17.11 -6.06 -5.67
CA GLN A 159 -16.74 -6.74 -6.92
C GLN A 159 -15.29 -6.50 -7.34
N MET A 160 -14.74 -5.30 -7.11
CA MET A 160 -13.32 -5.01 -7.42
C MET A 160 -12.37 -5.60 -6.38
N ILE A 161 -12.79 -5.70 -5.13
CA ILE A 161 -12.06 -6.32 -4.03
C ILE A 161 -11.97 -7.83 -4.26
N GLU A 162 -13.07 -8.49 -4.63
CA GLU A 162 -13.05 -9.92 -5.00
C GLU A 162 -12.12 -10.18 -6.20
N LEU A 163 -12.07 -9.27 -7.18
CA LEU A 163 -11.19 -9.43 -8.33
C LEU A 163 -9.69 -9.22 -8.01
N PHE A 164 -9.38 -8.57 -6.88
CA PHE A 164 -8.02 -8.15 -6.53
C PHE A 164 -7.42 -8.95 -5.37
N LEU A 165 -8.24 -9.43 -4.43
CA LEU A 165 -7.79 -10.22 -3.28
C LEU A 165 -7.80 -11.74 -3.52
N PHE A 166 -8.39 -12.22 -4.62
CA PHE A 166 -8.44 -13.66 -4.98
C PHE A 166 -7.58 -14.04 -6.19
N THR A 167 -6.65 -13.17 -6.63
CA THR A 167 -5.65 -13.47 -7.67
C THR A 167 -4.29 -13.76 -7.05
#